data_AF-A0A520GUZ6-F1
#
_entry.id   AF-A0A520GUZ6-F1
#
_cell.length_a   1.000
_cell.length_b   1.000
_cell.length_c   1.000
_cell.angle_alpha   90.00
_cell.angle_beta   90.00
_cell.angle_gamma   90.00
#
_symmetry.space_group_name_H-M   'P 1'
#
loop_
_entity.id
_entity.type
_entity.pdbx_description
1 polymer ?
#
loop_
_entity_poly.entity_id
_entity_poly.type
_entity_poly.pdbx_seq_one_letter_code
_entity_poly.pdbx_strand_id
1 'polypeptide(L)'
;MEKTDWKVEGMTCSNCALSVSKYLQKKGMEDVNVNPITGAVSFINHQQQDTNPLKEGIQHLGYKVLSEEEKHDHSGHGHDHDHSVAAGFLGNNKKRFLFTLPFTLVLMLHILHGWLPLHWLINPWLQLALCLPVFLVGMRYFGKSAVNSLRNGIPNMDVLIALGSLAAFVYSLTGAILQLGEGYLFFETTASIITLVFMGNYLEEASVNSTQKAIRSLAKSQKVMANMIAYDDQHQENIFPVDNSALKTGDLILIKNGEQVPADCKILWGECLVNEAIITGESLPVSKQKKDLLIGGSILENGTVKAQVTAAGKDTVLSGILKMVENAQSEKPPLQKLADKI
;
A
#
# COMPACT_ATOMS: atom_id res chain seq x y z
N MET A 1 -20.97 0.80 18.50
CA MET A 1 -20.62 0.57 17.09
C MET A 1 -19.52 1.55 16.74
N GLU A 2 -18.27 1.14 16.90
CA GLU A 2 -17.14 2.01 16.60
C GLU A 2 -16.41 1.43 15.40
N LYS A 3 -16.48 2.15 14.28
CA LYS A 3 -15.71 1.82 13.08
C LYS A 3 -14.28 2.28 13.32
N THR A 4 -13.35 1.34 13.36
CA THR A 4 -11.95 1.62 13.64
C THR A 4 -11.15 1.57 12.33
N ASP A 5 -10.47 2.65 12.00
CA ASP A 5 -9.65 2.78 10.77
C ASP A 5 -8.15 2.82 11.12
N TRP A 6 -7.43 1.75 10.78
CA TRP A 6 -5.98 1.63 10.97
C TRP A 6 -5.21 1.72 9.66
N LYS A 7 -3.95 2.12 9.79
CA LYS A 7 -2.97 2.01 8.71
C LYS A 7 -1.92 0.97 9.13
N VAL A 8 -1.73 -0.04 8.31
CA VAL A 8 -0.82 -1.16 8.57
C VAL A 8 0.26 -1.17 7.50
N GLU A 9 1.50 -0.99 7.93
CA GLU A 9 2.69 -1.00 7.07
C GLU A 9 3.27 -2.42 6.94
N GLY A 10 3.88 -2.69 5.77
CA GLY A 10 4.47 -3.98 5.43
C GLY A 10 3.53 -4.94 4.71
N MET A 11 2.25 -4.58 4.53
CA MET A 11 1.35 -5.30 3.63
C MET A 11 1.65 -4.89 2.20
N THR A 12 2.32 -5.76 1.44
CA THR A 12 2.67 -5.51 0.03
C THR A 12 1.95 -6.46 -0.93
N CYS A 13 1.06 -7.30 -0.41
CA CYS A 13 0.51 -8.41 -1.18
C CYS A 13 -0.95 -8.70 -0.81
N SER A 14 -1.73 -9.19 -1.78
CA SER A 14 -3.13 -9.58 -1.59
C SER A 14 -3.30 -10.66 -0.50
N ASN A 15 -2.32 -11.56 -0.39
CA ASN A 15 -2.25 -12.60 0.65
C ASN A 15 -1.96 -12.07 2.06
N CYS A 16 -1.22 -10.97 2.15
CA CYS A 16 -0.90 -10.27 3.39
C CYS A 16 -2.21 -9.70 3.98
N ALA A 17 -3.01 -9.06 3.11
CA ALA A 17 -4.33 -8.55 3.46
C ALA A 17 -5.31 -9.65 3.87
N LEU A 18 -5.29 -10.81 3.19
CA LEU A 18 -6.12 -11.97 3.58
C LEU A 18 -5.75 -12.50 4.97
N SER A 19 -4.47 -12.56 5.29
CA SER A 19 -3.98 -13.05 6.58
C SER A 19 -4.44 -12.14 7.73
N VAL A 20 -4.31 -10.83 7.54
CA VAL A 20 -4.79 -9.82 8.51
C VAL A 20 -6.33 -9.84 8.62
N SER A 21 -7.04 -9.95 7.49
CA SER A 21 -8.50 -10.02 7.46
C SER A 21 -9.04 -11.24 8.22
N LYS A 22 -8.50 -12.43 7.95
CA LYS A 22 -8.89 -13.67 8.64
C LYS A 22 -8.52 -13.64 10.13
N TYR A 23 -7.39 -13.04 10.50
CA TYR A 23 -7.01 -12.87 11.91
C TYR A 23 -8.02 -12.01 12.67
N LEU A 24 -8.41 -10.86 12.10
CA LEU A 24 -9.39 -9.95 12.70
C LEU A 24 -10.78 -10.58 12.79
N GLN A 25 -11.23 -11.29 11.76
CA GLN A 25 -12.49 -12.05 11.79
C GLN A 25 -12.50 -13.12 12.88
N LYS A 26 -11.39 -13.87 13.04
CA LYS A 26 -11.25 -14.90 14.09
C LYS A 26 -11.28 -14.30 15.51
N LYS A 27 -10.92 -13.03 15.65
CA LYS A 27 -10.99 -12.27 16.91
C LYS A 27 -12.36 -11.63 17.15
N GLY A 28 -13.36 -11.89 16.30
CA GLY A 28 -14.73 -11.41 16.50
C GLY A 28 -15.03 -10.05 15.89
N MET A 29 -14.15 -9.54 15.01
CA MET A 29 -14.40 -8.28 14.30
C MET A 29 -15.29 -8.51 13.08
N GLU A 30 -16.28 -7.64 12.92
CA GLU A 30 -17.23 -7.69 11.80
C GLU A 30 -16.86 -6.66 10.72
N ASP A 31 -17.31 -6.91 9.49
CA ASP A 31 -17.08 -6.05 8.32
C ASP A 31 -15.60 -5.64 8.11
N VAL A 32 -14.70 -6.61 8.22
CA VAL A 32 -13.26 -6.39 8.08
C VAL A 32 -12.89 -6.17 6.61
N ASN A 33 -12.55 -4.92 6.27
CA ASN A 33 -12.01 -4.56 4.98
C ASN A 33 -10.52 -4.21 5.10
N VAL A 34 -9.68 -4.95 4.38
CA VAL A 34 -8.23 -4.73 4.33
C VAL A 34 -7.82 -4.44 2.91
N ASN A 35 -7.28 -3.24 2.70
CA ASN A 35 -6.73 -2.82 1.42
C ASN A 35 -5.21 -3.10 1.41
N PRO A 36 -4.73 -4.13 0.67
CA PRO A 36 -3.31 -4.46 0.60
C PRO A 36 -2.47 -3.37 -0.06
N ILE A 37 -3.10 -2.45 -0.78
CA ILE A 37 -2.44 -1.47 -1.62
C ILE A 37 -2.20 -0.16 -0.86
N THR A 38 -3.18 0.28 -0.06
CA THR A 38 -3.06 1.49 0.77
C THR A 38 -2.59 1.20 2.20
N GLY A 39 -2.59 -0.07 2.59
CA GLY A 39 -2.35 -0.49 3.97
C GLY A 39 -3.53 -0.19 4.90
N ALA A 40 -4.66 0.31 4.38
CA ALA A 40 -5.81 0.66 5.18
C ALA A 40 -6.53 -0.60 5.66
N VAL A 41 -6.83 -0.65 6.96
CA VAL A 41 -7.59 -1.72 7.61
C VAL A 41 -8.76 -1.06 8.32
N SER A 42 -9.99 -1.44 7.95
CA SER A 42 -11.20 -0.98 8.63
C SER A 42 -12.00 -2.17 9.12
N PHE A 43 -12.56 -2.06 10.32
CA PHE A 43 -13.41 -3.10 10.92
C PHE A 43 -14.35 -2.49 11.95
N ILE A 44 -15.44 -3.20 12.23
CA ILE A 44 -16.44 -2.82 13.23
C ILE A 44 -16.19 -3.62 14.50
N ASN A 45 -15.90 -2.91 15.59
CA ASN A 45 -15.79 -3.50 16.92
C ASN A 45 -17.14 -3.38 17.64
N HIS A 46 -17.88 -4.49 17.71
CA HIS A 46 -19.20 -4.53 18.35
C HIS A 46 -19.14 -4.56 19.89
N GLN A 47 -18.04 -5.05 20.46
CA GLN A 47 -17.91 -5.33 21.90
C GLN A 47 -17.03 -4.32 22.66
N GLN A 48 -16.55 -3.25 22.02
CA GLN A 48 -15.57 -2.33 22.62
C GLN A 48 -14.40 -3.08 23.29
N GLN A 49 -13.96 -4.20 22.70
CA GLN A 49 -12.79 -4.92 23.16
C GLN A 49 -11.54 -4.05 23.01
N ASP A 50 -10.62 -4.17 23.97
CA ASP A 50 -9.33 -3.49 23.92
C ASP A 50 -8.62 -3.82 22.59
N THR A 51 -8.16 -2.78 21.92
CA THR A 51 -7.55 -2.88 20.59
C THR A 51 -6.06 -3.18 20.63
N ASN A 52 -5.41 -3.03 21.80
CA ASN A 52 -4.00 -3.35 21.98
C ASN A 52 -3.64 -4.82 21.66
N PRO A 53 -4.38 -5.85 22.14
CA PRO A 53 -4.09 -7.24 21.77
C PRO A 53 -4.27 -7.55 20.27
N LEU A 54 -5.07 -6.75 19.56
CA LEU A 54 -5.23 -6.88 18.11
C LEU A 54 -4.01 -6.32 17.38
N LYS A 55 -3.50 -5.15 17.83
CA LYS A 55 -2.27 -4.54 17.29
C LYS A 55 -1.06 -5.44 17.48
N GLU A 56 -0.89 -6.02 18.67
CA GLU A 56 0.18 -6.97 18.97
C GLU A 56 0.07 -8.23 18.07
N GLY A 57 -1.13 -8.75 17.87
CA GLY A 57 -1.34 -9.88 16.95
C GLY A 57 -0.96 -9.58 15.51
N ILE A 58 -1.23 -8.36 15.03
CA ILE A 58 -0.81 -7.90 13.69
C ILE A 58 0.73 -7.72 13.64
N GLN A 59 1.36 -7.27 14.72
CA GLN A 59 2.83 -7.23 14.85
C GLN A 59 3.44 -8.63 14.85
N HIS A 60 2.83 -9.61 15.52
CA HIS A 60 3.24 -11.02 15.46
C HIS A 60 3.06 -11.62 14.06
N LEU A 61 2.09 -11.13 13.29
CA LEU A 61 1.96 -11.47 11.87
C LEU A 61 3.09 -10.89 11.01
N GLY A 62 3.88 -9.95 11.54
CA GLY A 62 5.01 -9.30 10.89
C GLY A 62 4.68 -7.93 10.29
N TYR A 63 3.55 -7.34 10.66
CA TYR A 63 3.08 -6.06 10.12
C TYR A 63 3.00 -4.98 11.21
N LYS A 64 3.29 -3.72 10.87
CA LYS A 64 3.29 -2.63 11.85
C LYS A 64 1.98 -1.84 11.74
N VAL A 65 1.20 -1.76 12.81
CA VAL A 65 0.01 -0.89 12.88
C VAL A 65 0.46 0.50 13.34
N LEU A 66 0.23 1.52 12.52
CA LEU A 66 0.44 2.93 12.89
C LEU A 66 -0.75 3.43 13.71
N SER A 67 -0.47 4.02 14.87
CA SER A 67 -1.49 4.62 15.73
C SER A 67 -1.97 5.98 15.21
N GLU A 68 -3.17 6.40 15.61
CA GLU A 68 -3.75 7.67 15.14
C GLU A 68 -2.92 8.90 15.50
N GLU A 69 -2.15 8.83 16.58
CA GLU A 69 -1.23 9.89 17.03
C GLU A 69 -0.02 10.06 16.09
N GLU A 70 0.38 9.02 15.35
CA GLU A 70 1.46 9.10 14.35
C GLU A 70 0.96 9.63 12.99
N LYS A 71 -0.35 9.88 12.82
CA LYS A 71 -0.93 10.45 11.59
C LYS A 71 -0.61 11.95 11.44
N HIS A 72 -0.17 12.64 12.50
CA HIS A 72 -0.06 14.11 12.53
C HIS A 72 1.27 14.70 12.04
N ASP A 73 2.36 13.92 11.93
CA ASP A 73 3.69 14.47 11.60
C ASP A 73 4.25 14.09 10.21
N HIS A 74 3.54 13.28 9.41
CA HIS A 74 4.07 12.75 8.15
C HIS A 74 3.45 13.32 6.85
N SER A 75 2.70 14.43 6.90
CA SER A 75 2.13 15.06 5.69
C SER A 75 3.06 16.03 4.95
N GLY A 76 4.31 16.14 5.36
CA GLY A 76 5.27 17.02 4.68
C GLY A 76 6.71 16.65 4.95
N HIS A 77 7.22 15.61 4.30
CA HIS A 77 8.59 15.56 3.79
C HIS A 77 8.71 14.38 2.84
N GLY A 78 9.07 14.67 1.59
CA GLY A 78 9.67 13.66 0.72
C GLY A 78 10.99 13.25 1.35
N HIS A 79 11.02 12.08 1.93
CA HIS A 79 12.24 11.39 2.28
C HIS A 79 12.01 9.91 2.01
N ASP A 80 12.77 9.39 1.04
CA ASP A 80 13.32 8.06 1.13
C ASP A 80 13.84 7.80 2.55
N HIS A 81 13.85 6.54 2.97
CA HIS A 81 14.27 5.99 4.27
C HIS A 81 13.11 5.80 5.27
N ASP A 82 12.96 4.68 5.99
CA ASP A 82 13.94 3.65 6.30
C ASP A 82 13.24 2.33 6.67
N HIS A 83 13.45 1.29 5.85
CA HIS A 83 13.29 -0.09 6.29
C HIS A 83 14.48 -0.44 7.18
N SER A 84 14.48 0.04 8.42
CA SER A 84 15.45 -0.35 9.44
C SER A 84 15.05 -1.67 10.12
N VAL A 85 14.93 -2.72 9.29
CA VAL A 85 15.41 -4.05 9.66
C VAL A 85 16.25 -4.53 8.47
N ALA A 86 17.49 -4.03 8.42
CA ALA A 86 18.52 -4.34 7.46
C ALA A 86 18.09 -4.15 5.98
N ALA A 87 18.48 -3.01 5.40
CA ALA A 87 18.65 -2.86 3.96
C ALA A 87 19.75 -3.82 3.44
N GLY A 88 19.49 -5.12 3.52
CA GLY A 88 20.25 -6.14 2.83
C GLY A 88 20.00 -6.01 1.32
N PHE A 89 20.94 -6.52 0.54
CA PHE A 89 20.99 -6.56 -0.93
C PHE A 89 19.70 -7.05 -1.65
N LEU A 90 18.66 -7.50 -0.92
CA LEU A 90 17.42 -8.13 -1.40
C LEU A 90 16.12 -7.50 -0.85
N GLY A 91 16.07 -6.19 -0.64
CA GLY A 91 14.89 -5.51 -0.09
C GLY A 91 13.62 -5.49 -0.97
N ASN A 92 13.75 -5.71 -2.29
CA ASN A 92 12.62 -5.64 -3.23
C ASN A 92 12.49 -6.98 -4.00
N ASN A 93 11.26 -7.42 -4.30
CA ASN A 93 10.98 -8.63 -5.08
C ASN A 93 11.68 -8.62 -6.45
N LYS A 94 11.83 -7.44 -7.08
CA LYS A 94 12.64 -7.28 -8.29
C LYS A 94 14.10 -7.68 -8.08
N LYS A 95 14.71 -7.23 -6.97
CA LYS A 95 16.10 -7.52 -6.63
C LYS A 95 16.28 -8.99 -6.27
N ARG A 96 15.30 -9.59 -5.60
CA ARG A 96 15.28 -11.03 -5.29
C ARG A 96 15.22 -11.87 -6.55
N PHE A 97 14.29 -11.57 -7.45
CA PHE A 97 14.20 -12.23 -8.76
C PHE A 97 15.49 -12.09 -9.56
N LEU A 98 16.03 -10.87 -9.69
CA LEU A 98 17.25 -10.63 -10.46
C LEU A 98 18.46 -11.34 -9.85
N PHE A 99 18.48 -11.49 -8.52
CA PHE A 99 19.52 -12.24 -7.82
C PHE A 99 19.41 -13.75 -8.04
N THR A 100 18.21 -14.33 -8.00
CA THR A 100 18.04 -15.78 -8.15
C THR A 100 18.13 -16.24 -9.60
N LEU A 101 17.71 -15.41 -10.56
CA LEU A 101 17.68 -15.69 -12.00
C LEU A 101 18.98 -16.27 -12.59
N PRO A 102 20.19 -15.71 -12.35
CA PRO A 102 21.41 -16.28 -12.92
C PRO A 102 21.69 -17.69 -12.41
N PHE A 103 21.49 -17.95 -11.11
CA PHE A 103 21.69 -19.29 -10.54
C PHE A 103 20.69 -20.30 -11.09
N THR A 104 19.43 -19.89 -11.27
CA THR A 104 18.41 -20.77 -11.83
C THR A 104 18.63 -21.06 -13.30
N LEU A 105 19.07 -20.07 -14.08
CA LEU A 105 19.39 -20.29 -15.49
C LEU A 105 20.54 -21.28 -15.65
N VAL A 106 21.58 -21.17 -14.81
CA VAL A 106 22.69 -22.14 -14.82
C VAL A 106 22.20 -23.54 -14.44
N LEU A 107 21.34 -23.68 -13.43
CA LEU A 107 20.75 -24.98 -13.08
C LEU A 107 19.82 -25.51 -14.18
N MET A 108 19.10 -24.65 -14.90
CA MET A 108 18.19 -25.06 -15.97
C MET A 108 18.94 -25.58 -17.20
N LEU A 109 20.18 -25.13 -17.43
CA LEU A 109 21.06 -25.64 -18.49
C LEU A 109 21.40 -27.13 -18.30
N HIS A 110 21.34 -27.66 -17.08
CA HIS A 110 21.52 -29.09 -16.81
C HIS A 110 20.47 -29.96 -17.52
N ILE A 111 19.21 -29.49 -17.60
CA ILE A 111 18.13 -30.22 -18.30
C ILE A 111 18.41 -30.29 -19.81
N LEU A 112 19.18 -29.35 -20.35
CA LEU A 112 19.54 -29.28 -21.77
C LEU A 112 20.79 -30.13 -22.13
N HIS A 113 21.25 -30.98 -21.21
CA HIS A 113 22.40 -31.88 -21.40
C HIS A 113 22.30 -32.76 -22.66
N GLY A 114 21.08 -33.08 -23.13
CA GLY A 114 20.88 -33.80 -24.40
C GLY A 114 21.36 -33.06 -25.65
N TRP A 115 21.61 -31.74 -25.57
CA TRP A 115 22.07 -30.90 -26.69
C TRP A 115 23.46 -30.27 -26.47
N LEU A 116 23.96 -30.19 -25.21
CA LEU A 116 25.29 -29.67 -24.89
C LEU A 116 26.04 -30.60 -23.90
N PRO A 117 27.25 -31.08 -24.20
CA PRO A 117 28.02 -31.96 -23.33
C PRO A 117 28.67 -31.19 -22.16
N LEU A 118 27.85 -30.73 -21.22
CA LEU A 118 28.30 -30.03 -20.00
C LEU A 118 28.54 -31.02 -18.86
N HIS A 119 29.61 -31.81 -18.95
CA HIS A 119 29.96 -32.81 -17.92
C HIS A 119 30.21 -32.22 -16.52
N TRP A 120 30.54 -30.92 -16.42
CA TRP A 120 30.74 -30.26 -15.12
C TRP A 120 29.45 -29.99 -14.35
N LEU A 121 28.30 -29.86 -15.04
CA LEU A 121 27.01 -29.58 -14.40
C LEU A 121 26.33 -30.80 -13.79
N ILE A 122 26.86 -31.99 -14.04
CA ILE A 122 26.40 -33.27 -13.48
C ILE A 122 26.83 -33.43 -12.02
N ASN A 123 27.85 -32.69 -11.57
CA ASN A 123 28.37 -32.83 -10.22
C ASN A 123 27.31 -32.41 -9.17
N PRO A 124 26.84 -33.32 -8.30
CA PRO A 124 25.81 -33.03 -7.30
C PRO A 124 26.17 -31.86 -6.38
N TRP A 125 27.47 -31.71 -6.06
CA TRP A 125 27.96 -30.66 -5.18
C TRP A 125 27.93 -29.28 -5.82
N LEU A 126 28.15 -29.21 -7.15
CA LEU A 126 28.06 -27.95 -7.89
C LEU A 126 26.59 -27.50 -7.98
N GLN A 127 25.67 -28.42 -8.23
CA GLN A 127 24.24 -28.13 -8.24
C GLN A 127 23.73 -27.67 -6.88
N LEU A 128 24.18 -28.32 -5.80
CA LEU A 128 23.91 -27.88 -4.43
C LEU A 128 24.43 -26.46 -4.20
N ALA A 129 25.68 -26.18 -4.58
CA ALA A 129 26.31 -24.86 -4.38
C ALA A 129 25.57 -23.74 -5.13
N LEU A 130 25.03 -24.01 -6.32
CA LEU A 130 24.22 -23.06 -7.09
C LEU A 130 22.78 -22.93 -6.56
N CYS A 131 22.21 -24.01 -6.03
CA CYS A 131 20.86 -24.01 -5.47
C CYS A 131 20.80 -23.33 -4.10
N LEU A 132 21.85 -23.48 -3.28
CA LEU A 132 21.88 -23.00 -1.89
C LEU A 132 21.60 -21.49 -1.74
N PRO A 133 22.18 -20.58 -2.54
CA PRO A 133 21.84 -19.15 -2.48
C PRO A 133 20.36 -18.88 -2.78
N VAL A 134 19.81 -19.55 -3.79
CA VAL A 134 18.39 -19.40 -4.18
C VAL A 134 17.48 -19.91 -3.08
N PHE A 135 17.78 -21.10 -2.55
CA PHE A 135 17.03 -21.72 -1.46
C PHE A 135 17.07 -20.85 -0.19
N LEU A 136 18.22 -20.29 0.18
CA LEU A 136 18.35 -19.44 1.35
C LEU A 136 17.51 -18.16 1.23
N VAL A 137 17.52 -17.52 0.05
CA VAL A 137 16.70 -16.33 -0.23
C VAL A 137 15.21 -16.67 -0.18
N GLY A 138 14.82 -17.79 -0.80
CA GLY A 138 13.45 -18.28 -0.78
C GLY A 138 12.97 -18.60 0.63
N MET A 139 13.74 -19.35 1.42
CA MET A 139 13.35 -19.75 2.78
C MET A 139 13.33 -18.60 3.77
N ARG A 140 14.22 -17.60 3.63
CA ARG A 140 14.15 -16.39 4.45
C ARG A 140 12.87 -15.60 4.22
N TYR A 141 12.33 -15.63 3.00
CA TYR A 141 11.09 -14.94 2.65
C TYR A 141 9.85 -15.82 2.86
N PHE A 142 9.67 -16.84 2.01
CA PHE A 142 8.52 -17.75 2.04
C PHE A 142 8.49 -18.64 3.29
N GLY A 143 9.65 -19.15 3.73
CA GLY A 143 9.72 -20.04 4.89
C GLY A 143 9.32 -19.34 6.20
N LYS A 144 9.77 -18.10 6.41
CA LYS A 144 9.36 -17.31 7.58
C LYS A 144 7.85 -17.05 7.57
N SER A 145 7.30 -16.68 6.41
CA SER A 145 5.86 -16.49 6.22
C SER A 145 5.07 -17.78 6.46
N ALA A 146 5.52 -18.90 5.89
CA ALA A 146 4.90 -20.21 6.02
C ALA A 146 4.83 -20.70 7.46
N VAL A 147 5.93 -20.58 8.22
CA VAL A 147 5.95 -20.97 9.65
C VAL A 147 4.96 -20.13 10.45
N ASN A 148 4.89 -18.83 10.19
CA ASN A 148 3.96 -17.94 10.89
C ASN A 148 2.49 -18.26 10.53
N SER A 149 2.22 -18.47 9.24
CA SER A 149 0.92 -18.87 8.69
C SER A 149 0.42 -20.20 9.30
N LEU A 150 1.29 -21.20 9.42
CA LEU A 150 0.97 -22.48 10.05
C LEU A 150 0.65 -22.32 11.55
N ARG A 151 1.48 -21.56 12.28
CA ARG A 151 1.27 -21.29 13.72
C ARG A 151 -0.06 -20.62 14.00
N ASN A 152 -0.50 -19.74 13.11
CA ASN A 152 -1.75 -18.99 13.26
C ASN A 152 -2.99 -19.76 12.72
N GLY A 153 -2.78 -20.95 12.13
CA GLY A 153 -3.85 -21.82 11.63
C GLY A 153 -4.52 -21.30 10.36
N ILE A 154 -3.83 -20.48 9.57
CA ILE A 154 -4.35 -19.91 8.31
C ILE A 154 -3.33 -20.24 7.22
N PRO A 155 -3.42 -21.39 6.54
CA PRO A 155 -2.50 -21.72 5.45
C PRO A 155 -2.64 -20.72 4.29
N ASN A 156 -1.50 -20.29 3.75
CA ASN A 156 -1.41 -19.34 2.63
C ASN A 156 -0.56 -19.92 1.48
N MET A 157 -0.46 -19.20 0.36
CA MET A 157 0.31 -19.63 -0.82
C MET A 157 1.79 -19.88 -0.48
N ASP A 158 2.37 -19.11 0.44
CA ASP A 158 3.78 -19.26 0.85
C ASP A 158 4.04 -20.60 1.54
N VAL A 159 3.05 -21.17 2.23
CA VAL A 159 3.15 -22.53 2.81
C VAL A 159 3.35 -23.58 1.73
N LEU A 160 2.57 -23.51 0.65
CA LEU A 160 2.68 -24.46 -0.47
C LEU A 160 4.05 -24.36 -1.14
N ILE A 161 4.50 -23.12 -1.39
CA ILE A 161 5.80 -22.84 -2.01
C ILE A 161 6.95 -23.32 -1.11
N ALA A 162 6.88 -23.02 0.19
CA ALA A 162 7.91 -23.42 1.15
C ALA A 162 7.97 -24.95 1.28
N LEU A 163 6.82 -25.62 1.38
CA LEU A 163 6.78 -27.08 1.49
C LEU A 163 7.30 -27.76 0.22
N GLY A 164 6.88 -27.31 -0.96
CA GLY A 164 7.30 -27.89 -2.25
C GLY A 164 8.80 -27.71 -2.51
N SER A 165 9.31 -26.49 -2.27
CA SER A 165 10.76 -26.22 -2.42
C SER A 165 11.60 -26.94 -1.36
N LEU A 166 11.12 -27.06 -0.12
CA LEU A 166 11.79 -27.85 0.93
C LEU A 166 11.82 -29.33 0.58
N ALA A 167 10.70 -29.90 0.12
CA ALA A 167 10.60 -31.31 -0.26
C ALA A 167 11.57 -31.64 -1.40
N ALA A 168 11.58 -30.82 -2.46
CA ALA A 168 12.51 -30.99 -3.59
C ALA A 168 13.98 -30.84 -3.15
N PHE A 169 14.28 -29.86 -2.28
CA PHE A 169 15.64 -29.64 -1.78
C PHE A 169 16.14 -30.81 -0.93
N VAL A 170 15.33 -31.28 0.03
CA VAL A 170 15.69 -32.39 0.91
C VAL A 170 15.85 -33.69 0.11
N TYR A 171 14.95 -33.96 -0.83
CA TYR A 171 15.05 -35.12 -1.72
C TYR A 171 16.36 -35.10 -2.53
N SER A 172 16.68 -33.94 -3.13
CA SER A 172 17.93 -33.75 -3.88
C SER A 172 19.18 -33.88 -3.02
N LEU A 173 19.13 -33.37 -1.79
CA LEU A 173 20.23 -33.49 -0.83
C LEU A 173 20.46 -34.96 -0.43
N THR A 174 19.40 -35.72 -0.18
CA THR A 174 19.53 -37.17 0.09
C THR A 174 20.07 -37.94 -1.11
N GLY A 175 19.64 -37.60 -2.34
CA GLY A 175 20.17 -38.14 -3.59
C GLY A 175 21.67 -37.89 -3.75
N ALA A 176 22.12 -36.67 -3.44
CA ALA A 176 23.52 -36.27 -3.52
C ALA A 176 24.42 -36.98 -2.48
N ILE A 177 23.94 -37.13 -1.24
CA ILE A 177 24.71 -37.78 -0.16
C ILE A 177 24.82 -39.29 -0.37
N LEU A 178 23.73 -39.94 -0.78
CA LEU A 178 23.66 -41.39 -0.96
C LEU A 178 24.17 -41.86 -2.35
N GLN A 179 24.56 -40.92 -3.22
CA GLN A 179 25.07 -41.19 -4.57
C GLN A 179 24.13 -42.08 -5.40
N LEU A 180 22.82 -41.84 -5.31
CA LEU A 180 21.76 -42.63 -5.95
C LEU A 180 21.66 -42.43 -7.48
N GLY A 181 22.52 -41.60 -8.06
CA GLY A 181 22.58 -41.28 -9.49
C GLY A 181 21.86 -39.98 -9.88
N GLU A 182 22.03 -39.57 -11.14
CA GLU A 182 21.56 -38.28 -11.67
C GLU A 182 20.02 -38.10 -11.62
N GLY A 183 19.26 -39.21 -11.64
CA GLY A 183 17.80 -39.18 -11.59
C GLY A 183 17.19 -38.77 -10.25
N TYR A 184 18.01 -38.53 -9.22
CA TYR A 184 17.58 -38.13 -7.88
C TYR A 184 17.97 -36.68 -7.52
N LEU A 185 18.49 -35.91 -8.48
CA LEU A 185 18.90 -34.53 -8.31
C LEU A 185 17.82 -33.59 -8.89
N PHE A 186 17.06 -32.93 -8.02
CA PHE A 186 15.98 -32.00 -8.35
C PHE A 186 16.25 -30.57 -7.81
N PHE A 187 17.54 -30.19 -7.77
CA PHE A 187 17.96 -28.87 -7.28
C PHE A 187 17.46 -27.74 -8.19
N GLU A 188 17.34 -28.01 -9.48
CA GLU A 188 16.73 -27.13 -10.48
C GLU A 188 15.24 -26.89 -10.22
N THR A 189 14.49 -27.93 -9.79
CA THR A 189 13.07 -27.80 -9.44
C THR A 189 12.88 -26.86 -8.26
N THR A 190 13.69 -27.03 -7.21
CA THR A 190 13.68 -26.14 -6.03
C THR A 190 13.92 -24.68 -6.44
N ALA A 191 14.96 -24.46 -7.24
CA ALA A 191 15.38 -23.12 -7.64
C ALA A 191 14.36 -22.45 -8.58
N SER A 192 13.79 -23.24 -9.51
CA SER A 192 12.78 -22.79 -10.48
C SER A 192 11.49 -22.35 -9.80
N ILE A 193 10.98 -23.14 -8.85
CA ILE A 193 9.78 -22.78 -8.08
C ILE A 193 9.97 -21.42 -7.41
N ILE A 194 11.06 -21.26 -6.65
CA ILE A 194 11.33 -20.01 -5.91
C ILE A 194 11.43 -18.81 -6.86
N THR A 195 12.11 -18.97 -8.00
CA THR A 195 12.39 -17.87 -8.92
C THR A 195 11.17 -17.46 -9.74
N LEU A 196 10.37 -18.43 -10.20
CA LEU A 196 9.12 -18.15 -10.90
C LEU A 196 8.10 -17.46 -10.00
N VAL A 197 8.03 -17.86 -8.72
CA VAL A 197 7.18 -17.16 -7.75
C VAL A 197 7.65 -15.73 -7.52
N PHE A 198 8.96 -15.50 -7.34
CA PHE A 198 9.48 -14.13 -7.25
C PHE A 198 9.19 -13.31 -8.50
N MET A 199 9.20 -13.95 -9.68
CA MET A 199 8.78 -13.27 -10.90
C MET A 199 7.31 -12.89 -10.87
N GLY A 200 6.42 -13.80 -10.50
CA GLY A 200 4.99 -13.54 -10.33
C GLY A 200 4.73 -12.37 -9.38
N ASN A 201 5.37 -12.40 -8.20
CA ASN A 201 5.26 -11.33 -7.20
C ASN A 201 5.75 -9.98 -7.74
N TYR A 202 6.83 -9.96 -8.54
CA TYR A 202 7.30 -8.74 -9.19
C TYR A 202 6.30 -8.21 -10.24
N LEU A 203 5.71 -9.09 -11.04
CA LEU A 203 4.72 -8.70 -12.04
C LEU A 203 3.43 -8.16 -11.38
N GLU A 204 3.01 -8.74 -10.26
CA GLU A 204 1.90 -8.25 -9.44
C GLU A 204 2.20 -6.84 -8.92
N GLU A 205 3.36 -6.66 -8.28
CA GLU A 205 3.79 -5.37 -7.73
C GLU A 205 3.91 -4.30 -8.83
N ALA A 206 4.48 -4.65 -9.99
CA ALA A 206 4.60 -3.75 -11.13
C ALA A 206 3.23 -3.32 -11.69
N SER A 207 2.28 -4.26 -11.79
CA SER A 207 0.92 -4.00 -12.29
C SER A 207 0.15 -3.09 -11.34
N VAL A 208 0.19 -3.37 -10.03
CA VAL A 208 -0.48 -2.56 -9.00
C VAL A 208 0.12 -1.15 -8.92
N ASN A 209 1.45 -1.03 -8.94
CA ASN A 209 2.12 0.27 -8.89
C ASN A 209 1.81 1.14 -10.11
N SER A 210 1.68 0.55 -11.30
CA SER A 210 1.29 1.26 -12.52
C SER A 210 -0.08 1.94 -12.36
N THR A 211 -1.08 1.19 -11.87
CA THR A 211 -2.44 1.71 -11.65
C THR A 211 -2.48 2.77 -10.54
N GLN A 212 -1.69 2.58 -9.47
CA GLN A 212 -1.58 3.54 -8.36
C GLN A 212 -0.92 4.86 -8.75
N LYS A 213 0.02 4.85 -9.71
CA LYS A 213 0.77 6.05 -10.10
C LYS A 213 -0.16 7.15 -10.61
N ALA A 214 -1.19 6.79 -11.37
CA ALA A 214 -2.19 7.73 -11.87
C ALA A 214 -3.00 8.38 -10.74
N ILE A 215 -3.41 7.59 -9.74
CA ILE A 215 -4.15 8.09 -8.57
C ILE A 215 -3.26 9.01 -7.73
N ARG A 216 -2.00 8.64 -7.48
CA ARG A 216 -1.06 9.47 -6.70
C ARG A 216 -0.69 10.78 -7.41
N SER A 217 -0.60 10.78 -8.74
CA SER A 217 -0.38 12.02 -9.50
C SER A 217 -1.54 13.00 -9.39
N LEU A 218 -2.78 12.51 -9.25
CA LEU A 218 -3.95 13.37 -9.01
C LEU A 218 -3.89 14.00 -7.61
N ALA A 219 -3.55 13.24 -6.58
CA ALA A 219 -3.42 13.75 -5.22
C ALA A 219 -2.31 14.82 -5.06
N LYS A 220 -1.19 14.68 -5.78
CA LYS A 220 -0.10 15.67 -5.76
C LYS A 220 -0.49 17.00 -6.40
N SER A 221 -1.43 17.00 -7.34
CA SER A 221 -1.94 18.18 -8.03
C SER A 221 -2.92 19.02 -7.19
N GLN A 222 -3.27 18.59 -5.97
CA GLN A 222 -4.25 19.27 -5.10
C GLN A 222 -3.63 20.20 -4.05
N LYS A 223 -2.31 20.41 -4.04
CA LYS A 223 -1.69 21.42 -3.17
C LYS A 223 -1.95 22.81 -3.72
N VAL A 224 -2.97 23.47 -3.16
CA VAL A 224 -3.33 24.85 -3.49
C VAL A 224 -2.80 25.77 -2.39
N MET A 225 -2.19 26.89 -2.78
CA MET A 225 -1.80 27.93 -1.82
C MET A 225 -3.03 28.78 -1.49
N ALA A 226 -3.32 28.93 -0.20
CA ALA A 226 -4.36 29.79 0.33
C ALA A 226 -3.78 31.12 0.81
N ASN A 227 -4.42 32.23 0.47
CA ASN A 227 -4.06 33.53 1.02
C ASN A 227 -4.74 33.70 2.40
N MET A 228 -4.04 33.36 3.47
CA MET A 228 -4.56 33.50 4.84
C MET A 228 -4.51 34.97 5.28
N ILE A 229 -5.56 35.42 5.94
CA ILE A 229 -5.67 36.76 6.54
C ILE A 229 -5.41 36.60 8.04
N ALA A 230 -4.36 37.24 8.55
CA ALA A 230 -4.15 37.43 9.98
C ALA A 230 -4.19 38.91 10.34
N TYR A 231 -4.55 39.18 11.58
CA TYR A 231 -4.51 40.52 12.16
C TYR A 231 -3.31 40.59 13.11
N ASP A 232 -2.51 41.64 12.99
CA ASP A 232 -1.45 41.92 13.96
C ASP A 232 -2.02 42.53 15.25
N ASP A 233 -1.15 42.76 16.25
CA ASP A 233 -1.52 43.41 17.52
C ASP A 233 -2.08 44.83 17.32
N GLN A 234 -1.85 45.44 16.15
CA GLN A 234 -2.34 46.75 15.75
C GLN A 234 -3.62 46.68 14.89
N HIS A 235 -4.22 45.49 14.73
CA HIS A 235 -5.39 45.21 13.90
C HIS A 235 -5.22 45.49 12.40
N GLN A 236 -3.98 45.48 11.88
CA GLN A 236 -3.75 45.56 10.43
C GLN A 236 -3.90 44.18 9.77
N GLU A 237 -4.52 44.18 8.59
CA GLU A 237 -4.71 42.97 7.78
C GLU A 237 -3.41 42.58 7.08
N ASN A 238 -2.83 41.48 7.50
CA ASN A 238 -1.68 40.87 6.86
C ASN A 238 -2.10 39.61 6.09
N ILE A 239 -1.76 39.56 4.81
CA ILE A 239 -2.08 38.44 3.93
C ILE A 239 -0.79 37.69 3.62
N PHE A 240 -0.77 36.38 3.89
CA PHE A 240 0.36 35.53 3.55
C PHE A 240 -0.10 34.19 2.95
N PRO A 241 0.68 33.64 2.00
CA PRO A 241 0.34 32.37 1.38
C PRO A 241 0.66 31.21 2.33
N VAL A 242 -0.29 30.29 2.49
CA VAL A 242 -0.19 29.07 3.31
C VAL A 242 -0.63 27.87 2.49
N ASP A 243 0.00 26.71 2.67
CA ASP A 243 -0.45 25.46 2.04
C ASP A 243 -1.85 25.09 2.57
N ASN A 244 -2.78 24.68 1.70
CA ASN A 244 -4.14 24.32 2.10
C ASN A 244 -4.21 23.24 3.20
N SER A 245 -3.17 22.40 3.31
CA SER A 245 -3.05 21.38 4.35
C SER A 245 -2.83 21.93 5.76
N ALA A 246 -2.37 23.18 5.89
CA ALA A 246 -2.18 23.85 7.18
C ALA A 246 -3.40 24.68 7.62
N LEU A 247 -4.43 24.80 6.77
CA LEU A 247 -5.68 25.49 7.12
C LEU A 247 -6.44 24.71 8.19
N LYS A 248 -7.07 25.45 9.10
CA LYS A 248 -7.96 24.94 10.14
C LYS A 248 -9.33 25.59 10.05
N THR A 249 -10.33 24.91 10.59
CA THR A 249 -11.68 25.48 10.75
C THR A 249 -11.60 26.78 11.57
N GLY A 250 -12.21 27.84 11.04
CA GLY A 250 -12.21 29.18 11.64
C GLY A 250 -11.22 30.15 11.00
N ASP A 251 -10.23 29.67 10.23
CA ASP A 251 -9.25 30.52 9.56
C ASP A 251 -9.92 31.45 8.55
N LEU A 252 -9.37 32.66 8.40
CA LEU A 252 -9.83 33.65 7.44
C LEU A 252 -8.94 33.60 6.20
N ILE A 253 -9.58 33.54 5.03
CA ILE A 253 -8.87 33.47 3.75
C ILE A 253 -9.42 34.52 2.78
N LEU A 254 -8.51 35.06 1.98
CA LEU A 254 -8.81 35.91 0.84
C LEU A 254 -8.76 35.05 -0.42
N ILE A 255 -9.84 35.08 -1.21
CA ILE A 255 -9.88 34.38 -2.50
C ILE A 255 -10.09 35.43 -3.59
N LYS A 256 -9.15 35.51 -4.51
CA LYS A 256 -9.17 36.47 -5.63
C LYS A 256 -9.73 35.83 -6.89
N ASN A 257 -10.03 36.70 -7.86
CA ASN A 257 -10.44 36.27 -9.18
C ASN A 257 -9.37 35.35 -9.82
N GLY A 258 -9.80 34.21 -10.36
CA GLY A 258 -8.98 33.20 -11.00
C GLY A 258 -8.36 32.19 -10.02
N GLU A 259 -8.52 32.38 -8.71
CA GLU A 259 -7.98 31.46 -7.71
C GLU A 259 -8.95 30.29 -7.45
N GLN A 260 -8.35 29.13 -7.16
CA GLN A 260 -9.09 27.97 -6.70
C GLN A 260 -9.40 28.12 -5.20
N VAL A 261 -10.62 27.78 -4.81
CA VAL A 261 -11.06 27.77 -3.40
C VAL A 261 -10.27 26.68 -2.66
N PRO A 262 -9.44 27.02 -1.65
CA PRO A 262 -8.48 26.07 -1.08
C PRO A 262 -9.11 25.06 -0.10
N ALA A 263 -10.23 25.43 0.55
CA ALA A 263 -10.99 24.59 1.47
C ALA A 263 -12.46 25.04 1.50
N ASP A 264 -13.34 24.21 2.07
CA ASP A 264 -14.75 24.58 2.22
C ASP A 264 -14.87 25.77 3.18
N CYS A 265 -15.54 26.82 2.74
CA CYS A 265 -15.59 28.07 3.48
C CYS A 265 -16.92 28.82 3.30
N LYS A 266 -17.18 29.76 4.21
CA LYS A 266 -18.36 30.62 4.21
C LYS A 266 -17.96 32.06 3.93
N ILE A 267 -18.63 32.71 2.98
CA ILE A 267 -18.32 34.09 2.59
C ILE A 267 -18.71 35.04 3.73
N LEU A 268 -17.74 35.82 4.22
CA LEU A 268 -17.96 36.87 5.20
C LEU A 268 -18.14 38.24 4.54
N TRP A 269 -17.47 38.47 3.42
CA TRP A 269 -17.50 39.72 2.68
C TRP A 269 -17.22 39.52 1.19
N GLY A 270 -17.86 40.33 0.35
CA GLY A 270 -17.74 40.30 -1.10
C GLY A 270 -18.87 39.51 -1.78
N GLU A 271 -18.86 39.56 -3.11
CA GLU A 271 -19.72 38.80 -4.00
C GLU A 271 -18.84 38.23 -5.11
N CYS A 272 -19.18 37.03 -5.62
CA CYS A 272 -18.39 36.36 -6.63
C CYS A 272 -19.23 35.46 -7.54
N LEU A 273 -18.67 35.16 -8.71
CA LEU A 273 -19.14 34.11 -9.61
C LEU A 273 -18.17 32.93 -9.48
N VAL A 274 -18.73 31.75 -9.19
CA VAL A 274 -17.93 30.57 -8.86
C VAL A 274 -18.32 29.43 -9.78
N ASN A 275 -17.31 28.81 -10.37
CA ASN A 275 -17.45 27.61 -11.17
C ASN A 275 -17.29 26.37 -10.27
N GLU A 276 -18.40 25.67 -10.05
CA GLU A 276 -18.47 24.44 -9.25
C GLU A 276 -18.47 23.16 -10.12
N ALA A 277 -18.16 23.27 -11.42
CA ALA A 277 -18.24 22.17 -12.39
C ALA A 277 -17.43 20.93 -11.99
N ILE A 278 -16.34 21.11 -11.23
CA ILE A 278 -15.51 19.99 -10.74
C ILE A 278 -16.26 19.06 -9.77
N ILE A 279 -17.32 19.55 -9.13
CA ILE A 279 -18.12 18.80 -8.15
C ILE A 279 -19.53 18.54 -8.66
N THR A 280 -20.20 19.58 -9.18
CA THR A 280 -21.59 19.47 -9.63
C THR A 280 -21.73 18.95 -11.06
N GLY A 281 -20.68 19.08 -11.87
CA GLY A 281 -20.72 18.78 -13.31
C GLY A 281 -21.45 19.83 -14.15
N GLU A 282 -21.97 20.89 -13.54
CA GLU A 282 -22.66 21.98 -14.24
C GLU A 282 -21.66 23.04 -14.72
N SER A 283 -21.69 23.37 -16.01
CA SER A 283 -20.73 24.30 -16.62
C SER A 283 -21.03 25.78 -16.36
N LEU A 284 -22.23 26.12 -15.87
CA LEU A 284 -22.62 27.51 -15.65
C LEU A 284 -22.13 28.00 -14.27
N PRO A 285 -21.41 29.13 -14.21
CA PRO A 285 -20.99 29.72 -12.94
C PRO A 285 -22.19 30.15 -12.08
N VAL A 286 -22.08 29.92 -10.78
CA VAL A 286 -23.12 30.27 -9.80
C VAL A 286 -22.72 31.57 -9.10
N SER A 287 -23.65 32.51 -8.99
CA SER A 287 -23.45 33.74 -8.21
C SER A 287 -23.57 33.44 -6.71
N LYS A 288 -22.60 33.91 -5.93
CA LYS A 288 -22.52 33.71 -4.48
C LYS A 288 -22.32 35.05 -3.79
N GLN A 289 -23.02 35.24 -2.67
CA GLN A 289 -22.98 36.46 -1.88
C GLN A 289 -22.60 36.16 -0.43
N LYS A 290 -22.51 37.22 0.37
CA LYS A 290 -22.22 37.13 1.80
C LYS A 290 -23.17 36.13 2.49
N LYS A 291 -22.59 35.26 3.33
CA LYS A 291 -23.20 34.12 4.04
C LYS A 291 -23.35 32.83 3.23
N ASP A 292 -23.13 32.84 1.92
CA ASP A 292 -23.15 31.61 1.13
C ASP A 292 -21.90 30.76 1.37
N LEU A 293 -22.02 29.47 1.04
CA LEU A 293 -20.95 28.49 1.12
C LEU A 293 -20.22 28.38 -0.22
N LEU A 294 -18.89 28.28 -0.11
CA LEU A 294 -17.96 27.98 -1.19
C LEU A 294 -17.35 26.60 -0.93
N ILE A 295 -17.37 25.78 -1.97
CA ILE A 295 -16.86 24.41 -1.90
C ILE A 295 -15.39 24.41 -2.34
N GLY A 296 -14.55 23.71 -1.57
CA GLY A 296 -13.14 23.52 -1.86
C GLY A 296 -12.93 22.83 -3.19
N GLY A 297 -12.04 23.37 -4.00
CA GLY A 297 -11.75 22.90 -5.36
C GLY A 297 -12.46 23.67 -6.47
N SER A 298 -13.53 24.42 -6.16
CA SER A 298 -14.19 25.32 -7.11
C SER A 298 -13.28 26.48 -7.52
N ILE A 299 -13.55 27.11 -8.66
CA ILE A 299 -12.75 28.22 -9.19
C ILE A 299 -13.55 29.51 -9.11
N LEU A 300 -12.97 30.57 -8.52
CA LEU A 300 -13.56 31.90 -8.57
C LEU A 300 -13.33 32.50 -9.97
N GLU A 301 -14.37 32.66 -10.78
CA GLU A 301 -14.25 33.24 -12.13
C GLU A 301 -14.35 34.76 -12.13
N ASN A 302 -15.02 35.33 -11.12
CA ASN A 302 -15.12 36.77 -10.97
C ASN A 302 -15.37 37.16 -9.50
N GLY A 303 -14.87 38.33 -9.11
CA GLY A 303 -15.01 38.88 -7.76
C GLY A 303 -13.81 38.62 -6.87
N THR A 304 -13.90 39.11 -5.64
CA THR A 304 -12.91 38.87 -4.58
C THR A 304 -13.66 38.78 -3.27
N VAL A 305 -13.41 37.72 -2.53
CA VAL A 305 -14.17 37.40 -1.31
C VAL A 305 -13.24 37.13 -0.15
N LYS A 306 -13.67 37.56 1.03
CA LYS A 306 -13.10 37.11 2.30
C LYS A 306 -14.02 36.05 2.86
N ALA A 307 -13.49 34.87 3.12
CA ALA A 307 -14.23 33.72 3.58
C ALA A 307 -13.62 33.13 4.85
N GLN A 308 -14.45 32.47 5.66
CA GLN A 308 -14.03 31.72 6.83
C GLN A 308 -14.07 30.23 6.52
N VAL A 309 -12.98 29.52 6.78
CA VAL A 309 -12.89 28.08 6.60
C VAL A 309 -13.89 27.38 7.52
N THR A 310 -14.79 26.59 6.94
CA THR A 310 -15.77 25.77 7.68
C THR A 310 -15.30 24.33 7.83
N ALA A 311 -14.60 23.80 6.83
CA ALA A 311 -13.99 22.47 6.88
C ALA A 311 -12.68 22.46 6.10
N ALA A 312 -11.66 21.76 6.63
CA ALA A 312 -10.33 21.67 6.05
C ALA A 312 -9.85 20.20 5.97
N GLY A 313 -8.93 19.94 5.05
CA GLY A 313 -8.36 18.60 4.87
C GLY A 313 -9.43 17.53 4.64
N LYS A 314 -9.46 16.50 5.50
CA LYS A 314 -10.32 15.32 5.38
C LYS A 314 -11.80 15.59 5.56
N ASP A 315 -12.14 16.71 6.21
CA ASP A 315 -13.53 17.06 6.52
C ASP A 315 -14.20 17.85 5.39
N THR A 316 -13.48 18.12 4.30
CA THR A 316 -14.02 18.78 3.11
C THR A 316 -14.98 17.89 2.33
N VAL A 317 -15.95 18.49 1.63
CA VAL A 317 -16.90 17.79 0.74
C VAL A 317 -16.16 16.94 -0.28
N LEU A 318 -15.12 17.48 -0.92
CA LEU A 318 -14.31 16.76 -1.89
C LEU A 318 -13.62 15.53 -1.27
N SER A 319 -13.07 15.66 -0.07
CA SER A 319 -12.47 14.53 0.65
C SER A 319 -13.51 13.47 1.03
N GLY A 320 -14.73 13.89 1.38
CA GLY A 320 -15.86 13.00 1.60
C GLY A 320 -16.22 12.18 0.35
N ILE A 321 -16.29 12.83 -0.81
CA ILE A 321 -16.53 12.17 -2.10
C ILE A 321 -15.40 11.17 -2.41
N LEU A 322 -14.14 11.60 -2.26
CA LEU A 322 -12.97 10.72 -2.48
C LEU A 322 -13.01 9.50 -1.57
N LYS A 323 -13.32 9.67 -0.27
CA LYS A 323 -13.46 8.56 0.68
C LYS A 323 -14.58 7.61 0.28
N MET A 324 -15.70 8.13 -0.21
CA MET A 324 -16.82 7.30 -0.68
C MET A 324 -16.42 6.47 -1.92
N VAL A 325 -15.72 7.08 -2.88
CA VAL A 325 -15.24 6.39 -4.08
C VAL A 325 -14.17 5.35 -3.73
N GLU A 326 -13.23 5.68 -2.84
CA GLU A 326 -12.20 4.75 -2.37
C GLU A 326 -12.82 3.54 -1.64
N ASN A 327 -13.83 3.77 -0.80
CA ASN A 327 -14.56 2.69 -0.14
C ASN A 327 -15.26 1.78 -1.14
N ALA A 328 -15.90 2.35 -2.17
CA ALA A 328 -16.55 1.59 -3.22
C ALA A 328 -15.56 0.77 -4.07
N GLN A 329 -14.36 1.30 -4.35
CA GLN A 329 -13.32 0.58 -5.10
C GLN A 329 -12.58 -0.47 -4.27
N SER A 330 -12.58 -0.32 -2.94
CA SER A 330 -11.92 -1.27 -2.03
C SER A 330 -12.75 -2.54 -1.78
N GLU A 331 -13.98 -2.62 -2.28
CA GLU A 331 -14.74 -3.87 -2.24
C GLU A 331 -14.10 -4.92 -3.18
N LYS A 332 -13.69 -6.04 -2.58
CA LYS A 332 -13.06 -7.14 -3.34
C LYS A 332 -14.00 -7.66 -4.44
N PRO A 333 -13.53 -7.72 -5.70
CA PRO A 333 -14.30 -8.31 -6.78
C PRO A 333 -14.72 -9.75 -6.46
N PRO A 334 -15.95 -10.16 -6.81
CA PRO A 334 -16.45 -11.51 -6.51
C PRO A 334 -15.57 -12.62 -7.13
N LEU A 335 -14.92 -12.34 -8.26
CA LEU A 335 -13.98 -13.27 -8.90
C LEU A 335 -12.71 -13.53 -8.06
N GLN A 336 -12.18 -12.49 -7.39
CA GLN A 336 -11.01 -12.63 -6.52
C GLN A 336 -11.34 -13.45 -5.26
N LYS A 337 -12.54 -13.25 -4.69
CA LYS A 337 -13.02 -14.08 -3.55
C LYS A 337 -13.13 -15.56 -3.91
N LEU A 338 -13.45 -15.88 -5.17
CA LEU A 338 -13.48 -17.25 -5.68
C LEU A 338 -12.08 -17.85 -5.80
N ALA A 339 -11.12 -17.10 -6.37
CA ALA A 339 -9.73 -17.55 -6.48
C ALA A 339 -9.09 -17.79 -5.10
N ASP A 340 -9.37 -16.93 -4.12
CA ASP A 340 -8.86 -17.07 -2.73
C ASP A 340 -9.43 -18.30 -1.99
N LYS A 341 -10.51 -18.90 -2.50
CA LYS A 341 -11.18 -20.07 -1.90
C LYS A 341 -10.65 -21.40 -2.46
N ILE A 342 -10.15 -21.40 -3.70
CA ILE A 342 -9.62 -22.58 -4.41
C ILE A 342 -8.22 -22.90 -3.90
#